data_AF-A0A2U2Z605-F1
#
_entry.id   AF-A0A2U2Z605-F1
#
_cell.length_a   1.000
_cell.length_b   1.000
_cell.length_c   1.000
_cell.angle_alpha   90.00
_cell.angle_beta   90.00
_cell.angle_gamma   90.00
#
_symmetry.space_group_name_H-M   'P 1'
#
loop_
_entity.id
_entity.type
_entity.pdbx_description
1 polymer ?
#
loop_
_entity_poly.entity_id
_entity_poly.type
_entity_poly.pdbx_seq_one_letter_code
_entity_poly.pdbx_strand_id
1 'polypeptide(L)'
;MSNQAPLDVRVIPLRPAAARPEPARRAAAPPGPAPTVPAPAPASAPAPREPLWRDLVGDVLRRERLAQERTLKDVADTARISMPYLSEVERGRKEASSEVLAAAAQALGLGLGDLLSRAQGELVRVTGLRAPAGRGANRGTPRASYDGLCLAA
;
A
#
# COMPACT_ATOMS: atom_id res chain seq x y z
N MET A 1 -48.42 -22.04 37.21
CA MET A 1 -48.03 -20.74 37.81
C MET A 1 -46.69 -20.33 37.22
N SER A 2 -46.66 -19.53 36.16
CA SER A 2 -45.49 -18.73 35.78
C SER A 2 -46.00 -17.54 34.98
N ASN A 3 -45.78 -16.37 35.56
CA ASN A 3 -46.36 -15.09 35.24
C ASN A 3 -45.50 -14.42 34.17
N GLN A 4 -45.98 -14.35 32.92
CA GLN A 4 -45.30 -13.64 31.85
C GLN A 4 -45.55 -12.14 32.04
N ALA A 5 -44.58 -11.43 32.62
CA ALA A 5 -44.59 -9.97 32.69
C ALA A 5 -44.31 -9.39 31.29
N PRO A 6 -45.05 -8.36 30.83
CA PRO A 6 -44.75 -7.71 29.55
C PRO A 6 -43.49 -6.83 29.69
N LEU A 7 -42.65 -6.85 28.65
CA LEU A 7 -41.49 -5.96 28.52
C LEU A 7 -41.97 -4.55 28.19
N ASP A 8 -42.13 -3.72 29.22
CA ASP A 8 -42.39 -2.28 29.06
C ASP A 8 -41.17 -1.60 28.42
N VAL A 9 -41.32 -1.23 27.15
CA VAL A 9 -40.39 -0.36 26.43
C VAL A 9 -40.46 1.03 27.04
N ARG A 10 -39.47 1.39 27.85
CA ARG A 10 -39.32 2.76 28.35
C ARG A 10 -38.68 3.63 27.27
N VAL A 11 -39.47 4.55 26.71
CA VAL A 11 -39.00 5.61 25.81
C VAL A 11 -38.20 6.62 26.65
N ILE A 12 -36.90 6.76 26.35
CA ILE A 12 -36.04 7.78 26.94
C ILE A 12 -36.39 9.12 26.28
N PRO A 13 -36.83 10.16 27.01
CA PRO A 13 -37.05 11.46 26.41
C PRO A 13 -35.72 12.06 25.97
N LEU A 14 -35.63 12.46 24.70
CA LEU A 14 -34.50 13.25 24.21
C LEU A 14 -34.49 14.60 24.93
N ARG A 15 -33.33 14.93 25.48
CA ARG A 15 -33.04 16.20 26.15
C ARG A 15 -33.42 17.37 25.22
N PRO A 16 -34.23 18.34 25.65
CA PRO A 16 -34.53 19.51 24.82
C PRO A 16 -33.25 20.31 24.58
N ALA A 17 -33.05 20.74 23.34
CA ALA A 17 -31.93 21.60 22.97
C ALA A 17 -32.04 22.94 23.71
N ALA A 18 -31.04 23.26 24.52
CA ALA A 18 -30.93 24.54 25.20
C ALA A 18 -30.92 25.69 24.18
N ALA A 19 -31.75 26.71 24.42
CA ALA A 19 -31.79 27.94 23.66
C ALA A 19 -30.39 28.59 23.62
N ARG A 20 -29.92 28.94 22.41
CA ARG A 20 -28.70 29.76 22.23
C ARG A 20 -28.97 31.19 22.72
N PRO A 21 -28.11 31.79 23.56
CA PRO A 21 -28.18 33.22 23.80
C PRO A 21 -27.70 33.97 22.55
N GLU A 22 -28.44 35.01 22.15
CA GLU A 22 -28.03 35.94 21.10
C GLU A 22 -26.73 36.66 21.47
N PRO A 23 -25.73 36.75 20.57
CA PRO A 23 -24.59 37.62 20.81
C PRO A 23 -24.97 39.08 20.52
N ALA A 24 -24.86 39.92 21.55
CA ALA A 24 -24.90 41.37 21.43
C ALA A 24 -23.91 41.86 20.36
N ARG A 25 -24.40 42.68 19.43
CA ARG A 25 -23.60 43.29 18.35
C ARG A 25 -22.48 44.15 18.95
N ARG A 26 -21.26 43.63 18.96
CA ARG A 26 -20.04 44.43 19.13
C ARG A 26 -19.73 45.13 17.81
N ALA A 27 -19.69 46.46 17.84
CA ALA A 27 -19.25 47.30 16.73
C ALA A 27 -17.83 46.90 16.27
N ALA A 28 -17.65 46.77 14.96
CA ALA A 28 -16.38 46.41 14.34
C ALA A 28 -15.41 47.60 14.33
N ALA A 29 -14.21 47.41 14.88
CA ALA A 29 -13.05 48.26 14.60
C ALA A 29 -12.45 47.88 13.23
N PRO A 30 -11.84 48.81 12.47
CA PRO A 30 -11.26 48.49 11.17
C PRO A 30 -10.08 47.51 11.33
N PRO A 31 -9.95 46.49 10.46
CA PRO A 31 -8.82 45.57 10.51
C PRO A 31 -7.53 46.31 10.12
N GLY A 32 -6.54 46.32 11.02
CA GLY A 32 -5.16 46.69 10.66
C GLY A 32 -4.57 45.67 9.67
N PRO A 33 -3.56 46.05 8.87
CA PRO A 33 -2.97 45.16 7.88
C PRO A 33 -2.42 43.91 8.58
N ALA A 34 -2.91 42.74 8.17
CA ALA A 34 -2.48 41.45 8.70
C ALA A 34 -0.97 41.25 8.44
N PRO A 35 -0.21 40.68 9.40
CA PRO A 35 1.16 40.26 9.12
C PRO A 35 1.11 39.20 8.02
N THR A 36 1.82 39.46 6.92
CA THR A 36 1.99 38.50 5.83
C THR A 36 2.89 37.39 6.32
N VAL A 37 2.31 36.35 6.92
CA VAL A 37 3.03 35.10 7.18
C VAL A 37 3.39 34.51 5.81
N PRO A 38 4.67 34.29 5.49
CA PRO A 38 5.04 33.62 4.25
C PRO A 38 4.36 32.26 4.23
N ALA A 39 3.70 31.92 3.11
CA ALA A 39 3.11 30.60 2.93
C ALA A 39 4.18 29.54 3.20
N PRO A 40 3.86 28.45 3.94
CA PRO A 40 4.81 27.38 4.17
C PRO A 40 5.25 26.84 2.81
N ALA A 41 6.58 26.84 2.58
CA ALA A 41 7.17 26.23 1.41
C ALA A 41 6.63 24.79 1.25
N PRO A 42 6.37 24.31 0.02
CA PRO A 42 5.84 22.97 -0.17
C PRO A 42 6.75 21.97 0.56
N ALA A 43 6.18 21.26 1.52
CA ALA A 43 6.90 20.24 2.28
C ALA A 43 7.59 19.33 1.27
N SER A 44 8.93 19.26 1.35
CA SER A 44 9.77 18.43 0.51
C SER A 44 9.12 17.06 0.37
N ALA A 45 8.75 16.69 -0.86
CA ALA A 45 8.07 15.41 -1.12
C ALA A 45 8.84 14.28 -0.41
N PRO A 46 8.14 13.36 0.28
CA PRO A 46 8.80 12.34 1.06
C PRO A 46 9.81 11.61 0.20
N ALA A 47 11.02 11.44 0.75
CA ALA A 47 12.10 10.79 0.05
C ALA A 47 11.62 9.44 -0.51
N PRO A 48 12.02 9.08 -1.73
CA PRO A 48 11.56 7.87 -2.38
C PRO A 48 11.84 6.60 -1.53
N ARG A 49 10.80 6.02 -0.90
CA ARG A 49 10.86 4.78 -0.09
C ARG A 49 11.06 3.53 -0.93
N GLU A 50 12.09 2.73 -0.68
CA GLU A 50 12.40 1.49 -1.43
C GLU A 50 11.13 0.64 -1.70
N PRO A 51 10.92 0.14 -2.94
CA PRO A 51 9.73 -0.64 -3.27
C PRO A 51 9.67 -1.93 -2.46
N LEU A 52 8.47 -2.33 -2.05
CA LEU A 52 8.30 -3.58 -1.31
C LEU A 52 8.29 -4.77 -2.26
N TRP A 53 8.85 -5.88 -1.80
CA TRP A 53 8.90 -7.12 -2.57
C TRP A 53 7.51 -7.62 -2.99
N ARG A 54 6.53 -7.59 -2.07
CA ARG A 54 5.14 -8.00 -2.33
C ARG A 54 4.47 -7.20 -3.44
N ASP A 55 4.80 -5.92 -3.58
CA ASP A 55 4.23 -5.05 -4.61
C ASP A 55 4.77 -5.47 -5.98
N LEU A 56 6.10 -5.67 -6.06
CA LEU A 56 6.77 -6.10 -7.29
C LEU A 56 6.29 -7.47 -7.77
N VAL A 57 6.22 -8.46 -6.88
CA VAL A 57 5.74 -9.79 -7.21
C VAL A 57 4.27 -9.78 -7.59
N GLY A 58 3.44 -9.06 -6.81
CA GLY A 58 2.02 -8.88 -7.11
C GLY A 58 1.78 -8.28 -8.50
N ASP A 59 2.55 -7.25 -8.86
CA ASP A 59 2.48 -6.60 -10.17
C ASP A 59 2.94 -7.51 -11.32
N VAL A 60 3.94 -8.37 -11.10
CA VAL A 60 4.38 -9.35 -12.10
C VAL A 60 3.29 -10.39 -12.33
N LEU A 61 2.71 -10.96 -11.26
CA LEU A 61 1.61 -11.93 -11.36
C LEU A 61 0.41 -11.33 -12.09
N ARG A 62 0.02 -10.10 -11.71
CA ARG A 62 -1.08 -9.38 -12.35
C ARG A 62 -0.83 -9.14 -13.83
N ARG A 63 0.38 -8.69 -14.19
CA ARG A 63 0.74 -8.43 -15.60
C ARG A 63 0.71 -9.70 -16.44
N GLU A 64 1.26 -10.79 -15.93
CA GLU A 64 1.23 -12.08 -16.62
C GLU A 64 -0.20 -12.56 -16.82
N ARG A 65 -1.04 -12.51 -15.77
CA ARG A 65 -2.45 -12.88 -15.86
C ARG A 65 -3.19 -12.07 -16.94
N LEU A 66 -2.97 -10.75 -16.96
CA LEU A 66 -3.61 -9.86 -17.94
C LEU A 66 -3.08 -10.08 -19.35
N ALA A 67 -1.78 -10.37 -19.52
CA ALA A 67 -1.20 -10.72 -20.82
C ALA A 67 -1.77 -12.02 -21.40
N GLN A 68 -2.20 -12.94 -20.54
CA GLN A 68 -2.91 -14.16 -20.92
C GLN A 68 -4.43 -13.97 -21.08
N GLU A 69 -4.95 -12.76 -20.86
CA GLU A 69 -6.39 -12.44 -20.86
C GLU A 69 -7.22 -13.30 -19.88
N ARG A 70 -6.59 -13.78 -18.79
CA ARG A 70 -7.24 -14.66 -17.81
C ARG A 70 -7.89 -13.89 -16.68
N THR A 71 -9.00 -14.42 -16.18
CA THR A 71 -9.67 -13.82 -15.03
C THR A 71 -8.96 -14.18 -13.73
N LEU A 72 -9.16 -13.37 -12.69
CA LEU A 72 -8.70 -13.68 -11.33
C LEU A 72 -9.22 -15.04 -10.85
N LYS A 73 -10.47 -15.37 -11.20
CA LYS A 73 -11.11 -16.62 -10.81
C LYS A 73 -10.37 -17.83 -11.41
N ASP A 74 -10.10 -17.81 -12.71
CA ASP A 74 -9.45 -18.93 -13.41
C ASP A 74 -8.06 -19.26 -12.82
N VAL A 75 -7.29 -18.22 -12.50
CA VAL A 75 -5.95 -18.37 -11.91
C VAL A 75 -6.05 -18.84 -10.46
N ALA A 76 -6.95 -18.25 -9.66
CA ALA A 76 -7.14 -18.63 -8.26
C ALA A 76 -7.60 -20.09 -8.13
N ASP A 77 -8.53 -20.53 -8.97
CA ASP A 77 -9.01 -21.91 -9.01
C ASP A 77 -7.88 -22.88 -9.35
N THR A 78 -7.06 -22.55 -10.37
CA THR A 78 -5.88 -23.36 -10.76
C THR A 78 -4.83 -23.41 -9.65
N ALA A 79 -4.57 -22.28 -8.98
CA ALA A 79 -3.61 -22.17 -7.88
C ALA A 79 -4.15 -22.74 -6.56
N ARG A 80 -5.41 -23.18 -6.52
CA ARG A 80 -6.12 -23.67 -5.32
C ARG A 80 -6.09 -22.68 -4.15
N ILE A 81 -6.27 -21.40 -4.45
CA ILE A 81 -6.40 -20.31 -3.47
C ILE A 81 -7.69 -19.54 -3.72
N SER A 82 -8.14 -18.75 -2.74
CA SER A 82 -9.35 -17.96 -2.94
C SER A 82 -9.10 -16.77 -3.87
N MET A 83 -10.07 -16.47 -4.74
CA MET A 83 -10.02 -15.30 -5.62
C MET A 83 -9.79 -13.98 -4.86
N PRO A 84 -10.45 -13.70 -3.71
CA PRO A 84 -10.16 -12.50 -2.94
C PRO A 84 -8.71 -12.45 -2.48
N TYR A 85 -8.14 -13.58 -2.04
CA TYR A 85 -6.75 -13.64 -1.59
C TYR A 85 -5.75 -13.36 -2.71
N LEU A 86 -5.92 -13.98 -3.89
CA LEU A 86 -5.10 -13.66 -5.07
C LEU A 86 -5.18 -12.16 -5.40
N SER A 87 -6.37 -11.59 -5.29
CA SER A 87 -6.58 -10.17 -5.51
C SER A 87 -5.81 -9.28 -4.52
N GLU A 88 -5.71 -9.68 -3.25
CA GLU A 88 -4.87 -8.96 -2.27
C GLU A 88 -3.37 -9.08 -2.59
N VAL A 89 -2.94 -10.25 -3.04
CA VAL A 89 -1.54 -10.51 -3.43
C VAL A 89 -1.16 -9.68 -4.65
N GLU A 90 -1.98 -9.67 -5.71
CA GLU A 90 -1.72 -8.87 -6.92
C GLU A 90 -1.64 -7.36 -6.67
N ARG A 91 -2.19 -6.88 -5.56
CA ARG A 91 -2.17 -5.47 -5.16
C ARG A 91 -1.11 -5.17 -4.10
N GLY A 92 -0.26 -6.13 -3.75
CA GLY A 92 0.77 -5.95 -2.73
C GLY A 92 0.21 -5.70 -1.32
N ARG A 93 -1.02 -6.18 -1.03
CA ARG A 93 -1.63 -6.04 0.31
C ARG A 93 -1.34 -7.21 1.24
N LYS A 94 -0.82 -8.31 0.71
CA LYS A 94 -0.47 -9.52 1.47
C LYS A 94 0.93 -10.01 1.11
N GLU A 95 1.63 -10.48 2.14
CA GLU A 95 2.82 -11.30 2.00
C GLU A 95 2.36 -12.74 1.72
N ALA A 96 2.50 -13.18 0.47
CA ALA A 96 2.21 -14.56 0.10
C ALA A 96 3.34 -15.48 0.58
N SER A 97 2.98 -16.68 1.05
CA SER A 97 4.00 -17.68 1.35
C SER A 97 4.68 -18.14 0.05
N SER A 98 5.87 -18.72 0.17
CA SER A 98 6.62 -19.25 -0.98
C SER A 98 5.83 -20.31 -1.74
N GLU A 99 5.04 -21.13 -1.05
CA GLU A 99 4.16 -22.15 -1.65
C GLU A 99 3.03 -21.51 -2.47
N VAL A 100 2.42 -20.44 -1.95
CA VAL A 100 1.37 -19.70 -2.67
C VAL A 100 1.94 -19.04 -3.92
N LEU A 101 3.13 -18.42 -3.81
CA LEU A 101 3.81 -17.82 -4.96
C LEU A 101 4.15 -18.84 -6.03
N ALA A 102 4.66 -20.01 -5.62
CA ALA A 102 4.94 -21.12 -6.54
C ALA A 102 3.66 -21.63 -7.22
N ALA A 103 2.57 -21.79 -6.47
CA ALA A 103 1.28 -22.23 -7.01
C ALA A 103 0.67 -21.20 -7.99
N ALA A 104 0.73 -19.91 -7.66
CA ALA A 104 0.25 -18.83 -8.53
C ALA A 104 1.10 -18.71 -9.81
N ALA A 105 2.43 -18.82 -9.69
CA ALA A 105 3.32 -18.84 -10.86
C ALA A 105 3.02 -20.03 -11.78
N GLN A 106 2.91 -21.24 -11.22
CA GLN A 106 2.56 -22.44 -11.98
C GLN A 106 1.18 -22.33 -12.63
N ALA A 107 0.20 -21.76 -11.93
CA ALA A 107 -1.12 -21.52 -12.49
C ALA A 107 -1.08 -20.62 -13.72
N LEU A 108 -0.07 -19.74 -13.84
CA LEU A 108 0.21 -18.89 -15.00
C LEU A 108 1.20 -19.51 -15.99
N GLY A 109 1.58 -20.78 -15.82
CA GLY A 109 2.55 -21.45 -16.71
C GLY A 109 4.00 -20.97 -16.52
N LEU A 110 4.31 -20.32 -15.40
CA LEU A 110 5.64 -19.87 -15.04
C LEU A 110 6.29 -20.78 -13.99
N GLY A 111 7.62 -20.93 -14.07
CA GLY A 111 8.40 -21.42 -12.95
C GLY A 111 8.58 -20.34 -11.88
N LEU A 112 8.86 -20.76 -10.63
CA LEU A 112 9.19 -19.80 -9.56
C LEU A 112 10.44 -18.97 -9.93
N GLY A 113 11.44 -19.58 -10.58
CA GLY A 113 12.62 -18.89 -11.08
C GLY A 113 12.28 -17.75 -12.03
N ASP A 114 11.36 -17.98 -12.99
CA ASP A 114 10.93 -16.95 -13.94
C ASP A 114 10.23 -15.78 -13.25
N LEU A 115 9.38 -16.08 -12.26
CA LEU A 115 8.72 -15.07 -11.45
C LEU A 115 9.75 -14.19 -10.73
N LEU A 116 10.77 -14.81 -10.11
CA LEU A 116 11.84 -14.09 -9.41
C LEU A 116 12.68 -13.25 -10.37
N SER A 117 13.05 -13.77 -11.54
CA SER A 117 13.82 -13.02 -12.56
C SER A 117 13.02 -11.81 -13.08
N ARG A 118 11.72 -11.96 -13.29
CA ARG A 118 10.85 -10.85 -13.69
C ARG A 118 10.73 -9.81 -12.58
N ALA A 119 10.50 -10.24 -11.33
CA ALA A 119 10.43 -9.34 -10.18
C ALA A 119 11.76 -8.59 -9.94
N GLN A 120 12.90 -9.26 -10.13
CA GLN A 120 14.22 -8.63 -10.11
C GLN A 120 14.34 -7.57 -11.21
N GLY A 121 13.94 -7.89 -12.45
CA GLY A 121 13.94 -6.92 -13.55
C GLY A 121 13.12 -5.67 -13.22
N GLU A 122 11.96 -5.84 -12.60
CA GLU A 122 11.10 -4.76 -12.15
C GLU A 122 11.72 -3.95 -11.01
N LEU A 123 12.35 -4.61 -10.04
CA LEU A 123 13.11 -3.94 -8.99
C LEU A 123 14.20 -3.04 -9.58
N VAL A 124 14.99 -3.57 -10.52
CA VAL A 124 16.06 -2.81 -11.20
C VAL A 124 15.49 -1.64 -11.98
N ARG A 125 14.36 -1.80 -12.66
CA ARG A 125 13.70 -0.70 -13.38
C ARG A 125 13.23 0.38 -12.43
N VAL A 126 12.47 0.02 -11.39
CA VAL A 126 11.91 0.98 -10.43
C VAL A 126 13.01 1.72 -9.67
N THR A 127 14.06 1.01 -9.26
CA THR A 127 15.20 1.61 -8.54
C THR A 127 16.14 2.41 -9.45
N GLY A 128 16.33 1.97 -10.70
CA GLY A 128 17.12 2.67 -11.71
C GLY A 128 16.48 4.00 -12.13
N LEU A 129 15.16 4.04 -12.30
CA LEU A 129 14.39 5.27 -12.51
C LEU A 129 14.48 6.23 -11.31
N ARG A 130 14.82 5.71 -10.13
CA ARG A 130 14.95 6.45 -8.88
C ARG A 130 16.36 6.92 -8.57
N ALA A 131 17.35 6.56 -9.38
CA ALA A 131 18.71 7.04 -9.19
C ALA A 131 18.67 8.59 -9.10
N PRO A 132 19.14 9.18 -7.99
CA PRO A 132 18.93 10.60 -7.76
C PRO A 132 19.66 11.41 -8.84
N ALA A 133 18.91 12.29 -9.52
CA ALA A 133 19.44 13.40 -10.29
C ALA A 133 20.14 14.37 -9.32
N GLY A 134 21.36 14.00 -8.91
CA GLY A 134 22.10 14.71 -7.87
C GLY A 134 23.47 14.13 -7.53
N ARG A 135 24.04 13.25 -8.37
CA ARG A 135 25.41 12.77 -8.18
C ARG A 135 26.39 13.57 -9.05
N GLY A 136 26.50 14.86 -8.75
CA GLY A 136 27.68 15.65 -9.13
C GLY A 136 28.88 15.23 -8.27
N ALA A 137 29.97 14.85 -8.94
CA ALA A 137 31.35 14.85 -8.45
C ALA A 137 31.65 14.21 -7.07
N ASN A 138 31.77 12.88 -7.03
CA ASN A 138 33.00 12.30 -6.44
C ASN A 138 33.27 10.93 -7.08
N ARG A 139 34.24 10.90 -7.99
CA ARG A 139 34.80 9.68 -8.54
C ARG A 139 35.82 9.18 -7.52
N GLY A 140 35.38 8.31 -6.61
CA GLY A 140 36.24 7.76 -5.57
C GLY A 140 35.80 6.36 -5.15
N THR A 141 36.66 5.39 -5.45
CA THR A 141 36.71 3.98 -5.03
C THR A 141 35.77 2.96 -5.72
N PRO A 142 36.33 1.90 -6.35
CA PRO A 142 35.55 0.77 -6.82
C PRO A 142 35.01 -0.02 -5.62
N ARG A 143 33.71 -0.34 -5.63
CA ARG A 143 33.09 -1.25 -4.66
C ARG A 143 33.72 -2.64 -4.83
N ALA A 144 34.17 -3.18 -3.71
CA ALA A 144 34.73 -4.51 -3.58
C ALA A 144 33.84 -5.56 -4.24
N SER A 145 34.48 -6.40 -5.06
CA SER A 145 33.96 -7.66 -5.57
C SER A 145 33.56 -8.54 -4.38
N TYR A 146 32.36 -9.09 -4.43
CA TYR A 146 31.95 -10.17 -3.54
C TYR A 146 32.63 -11.45 -4.05
N ASP A 147 33.91 -11.61 -3.72
CA ASP A 147 34.60 -12.89 -3.85
C ASP A 147 34.32 -13.74 -2.60
N GLY A 148 33.54 -14.79 -2.82
CA GLY A 148 33.55 -16.08 -2.15
C GLY A 148 33.71 -16.16 -0.63
N LEU A 149 32.74 -16.79 0.03
CA LEU A 149 33.08 -17.83 1.00
C LEU A 149 32.05 -18.96 0.98
N CYS A 150 32.43 -20.05 0.31
CA CYS A 150 31.98 -21.39 0.62
C CYS A 150 32.42 -21.73 2.06
N LEU A 151 31.49 -22.17 2.90
CA LEU A 151 31.82 -23.03 4.03
C LEU A 151 31.10 -24.36 3.81
N ALA A 152 31.94 -25.35 3.53
CA ALA A 152 31.62 -26.76 3.48
C ALA A 152 31.42 -27.32 4.89
N ALA A 153 30.62 -28.39 4.96
CA ALA A 153 30.58 -29.51 5.92
C ALA A 153 30.80 -29.21 7.41
#